data_AF-A0A7Y9RAL6-F1
#
_entry.id   AF-A0A7Y9RAL6-F1
#
_cell.length_a   1.000
_cell.length_b   1.000
_cell.length_c   1.000
_cell.angle_alpha   90.00
_cell.angle_beta   90.00
_cell.angle_gamma   90.00
#
_symmetry.space_group_name_H-M   'P 1'
#
loop_
_entity.id
_entity.type
_entity.pdbx_description
1 polymer ?
#
loop_
_entity_poly.entity_id
_entity_poly.type
_entity_poly.pdbx_seq_one_letter_code
_entity_poly.pdbx_strand_id
1 'polypeptide(L)'
;MGTGTPERLLDEMVRRQKTGLSVICNDAALPGKGVGKLFDASLVSRLTATHVGLNPKAQQQMLTNEIKVDLVPCSAASKSMRRAASPTG
;
A
#
# COMPACT_ATOMS: atom_id res chain seq x y z
N MET A 1 -6.77 -7.65 12.23
CA MET A 1 -5.65 -6.86 11.68
C MET A 1 -4.44 -7.77 11.51
N GLY A 2 -4.21 -8.31 10.30
CA GLY A 2 -3.11 -9.27 10.03
C GLY A 2 -3.51 -10.60 9.39
N THR A 3 -4.80 -10.82 9.12
CA THR A 3 -5.29 -12.03 8.42
C THR A 3 -5.31 -11.78 6.91
N GLY A 4 -4.38 -12.41 6.17
CA GLY A 4 -4.38 -12.45 4.71
C GLY A 4 -3.22 -11.74 4.00
N THR A 5 -2.30 -11.10 4.73
CA THR A 5 -1.14 -10.45 4.11
C THR A 5 0.00 -11.46 3.94
N PRO A 6 0.50 -11.69 2.71
CA PRO A 6 1.58 -12.66 2.47
C PRO A 6 2.92 -12.09 2.95
N GLU A 7 3.18 -12.19 4.25
CA GLU A 7 4.37 -11.69 4.95
C GLU A 7 5.68 -12.15 4.25
N ARG A 8 5.77 -13.43 3.86
CA ARG A 8 6.96 -13.98 3.16
C ARG A 8 7.21 -13.32 1.80
N LEU A 9 6.15 -12.95 1.08
CA LEU A 9 6.28 -12.28 -0.22
C LEU A 9 6.77 -10.84 -0.02
N LEU A 10 6.24 -10.16 0.98
CA LEU A 10 6.65 -8.80 1.34
C LEU A 10 8.10 -8.77 1.82
N ASP A 11 8.51 -9.73 2.65
CA ASP A 11 9.89 -9.84 3.14
C ASP A 11 10.86 -10.05 1.98
N GLU A 12 10.51 -10.89 1.00
CA GLU A 12 11.32 -11.07 -0.22
C GLU A 12 11.32 -9.83 -1.12
N MET A 13 10.23 -9.08 -1.21
CA MET A 13 10.19 -7.80 -1.92
C MET A 13 11.09 -6.75 -1.27
N VAL A 14 11.07 -6.67 0.06
CA VAL A 14 11.94 -5.80 0.85
C VAL A 14 13.40 -6.23 0.71
N ARG A 15 13.69 -7.54 0.81
CA ARG A 15 15.02 -8.11 0.61
C ARG A 15 15.60 -7.79 -0.76
N ARG A 16 14.78 -7.82 -1.81
CA ARG A 16 15.18 -7.47 -3.18
C ARG A 16 15.25 -5.96 -3.41
N GLN A 17 14.86 -5.14 -2.43
CA GLN A 17 14.82 -3.68 -2.50
C GLN A 17 14.18 -3.15 -3.80
N LYS A 18 13.07 -3.77 -4.22
CA LYS A 18 12.36 -3.31 -5.41
C LYS A 18 11.64 -2.00 -5.09
N THR A 19 12.18 -0.89 -5.60
CA THR A 19 11.62 0.45 -5.49
C THR A 19 10.55 0.71 -6.55
N GLY A 20 9.79 1.79 -6.40
CA GLY A 20 8.80 2.21 -7.40
C GLY A 20 7.46 1.48 -7.31
N LEU A 21 7.16 0.85 -6.17
CA LEU A 21 5.95 0.04 -6.02
C LEU A 21 4.70 0.93 -5.93
N SER A 22 3.65 0.55 -6.66
CA SER A 22 2.31 1.10 -6.48
C SER A 22 1.49 0.14 -5.64
N VAL A 23 1.14 0.54 -4.42
CA VAL A 23 0.41 -0.27 -3.46
C VAL A 23 -1.05 0.16 -3.43
N ILE A 24 -1.96 -0.80 -3.58
CA ILE A 24 -3.40 -0.59 -3.44
C ILE A 24 -3.84 -1.39 -2.21
N CYS A 25 -4.30 -0.72 -1.16
CA CYS A 25 -4.73 -1.36 0.08
C CYS A 25 -5.89 -0.56 0.73
N ASN A 26 -6.47 -1.08 1.80
CA ASN A 26 -7.43 -0.31 2.59
C ASN A 26 -6.73 0.75 3.45
N ASP A 27 -5.60 0.40 4.06
CA ASP A 27 -4.77 1.23 4.94
C ASP A 27 -3.28 0.88 4.82
N ALA A 28 -2.40 1.81 5.21
CA ALA A 28 -0.95 1.63 5.15
C ALA A 28 -0.37 0.69 6.24
N ALA A 29 -1.24 -0.09 6.90
CA ALA A 29 -0.92 -0.97 8.03
C ALA A 29 -0.19 -0.25 9.18
N LEU A 30 0.32 -1.01 10.13
CA LEU A 30 1.22 -0.51 11.17
C LEU A 30 2.68 -0.69 10.73
N PRO A 31 3.62 0.14 11.22
CA PRO A 31 5.05 -0.07 11.02
C PRO A 31 5.46 -1.52 11.35
N GLY A 32 6.29 -2.11 10.50
CA GLY A 32 6.77 -3.49 10.66
C GLY A 32 5.75 -4.61 10.36
N LYS A 33 4.51 -4.30 9.96
CA LYS A 33 3.49 -5.32 9.61
C LYS A 33 2.96 -5.15 8.19
N GLY A 34 2.81 -6.25 7.46
CA GLY A 34 2.22 -6.25 6.12
C GLY A 34 2.87 -5.22 5.17
N VAL A 35 2.04 -4.39 4.53
CA VAL A 35 2.53 -3.31 3.64
C VAL A 35 3.33 -2.23 4.37
N GLY A 36 3.22 -2.12 5.70
CA GLY A 36 4.00 -1.21 6.54
C GLY A 36 5.50 -1.39 6.36
N LYS A 37 5.96 -2.63 6.14
CA LYS A 37 7.37 -2.96 5.87
C LYS A 37 7.89 -2.31 4.58
N LEU A 38 7.03 -2.13 3.58
CA LEU A 38 7.40 -1.48 2.31
C LEU A 38 7.59 0.03 2.49
N PHE A 39 6.76 0.66 3.32
CA PHE A 39 6.93 2.07 3.69
C PHE A 39 8.15 2.26 4.58
N ASP A 40 8.42 1.33 5.50
CA ASP A 40 9.62 1.37 6.34
C ASP A 40 10.91 1.35 5.52
N ALA A 41 10.92 0.59 4.43
CA ALA A 41 12.02 0.49 3.48
C ALA A 41 11.99 1.55 2.35
N SER A 42 11.04 2.50 2.37
CA SER A 42 10.86 3.53 1.33
C SER A 42 10.79 2.98 -0.11
N LEU A 43 10.14 1.83 -0.28
CA LEU A 43 10.04 1.14 -1.58
C LEU A 43 8.78 1.52 -2.38
N VAL A 44 7.84 2.19 -1.74
CA VAL A 44 6.56 2.61 -2.32
C VAL A 44 6.73 3.94 -3.04
N SER A 45 6.16 4.08 -4.23
CA SER A 45 6.09 5.35 -4.98
C SER A 45 4.67 5.89 -5.06
N ARG A 46 3.67 5.00 -5.02
CA ARG A 46 2.25 5.37 -5.02
C ARG A 46 1.47 4.51 -4.04
N LEU A 47 0.61 5.14 -3.25
CA LEU A 47 -0.34 4.51 -2.35
C LEU A 47 -1.76 4.89 -2.80
N THR A 48 -2.56 3.89 -3.16
CA THR A 48 -4.00 4.06 -3.36
C THR A 48 -4.71 3.40 -2.19
N ALA A 49 -5.33 4.20 -1.32
CA ALA A 49 -5.97 3.68 -0.11
C ALA A 49 -7.30 4.36 0.18
N THR A 50 -8.14 3.73 1.02
CA THR A 50 -9.38 4.39 1.47
C THR A 50 -9.12 5.37 2.60
N HIS A 51 -8.07 5.10 3.39
CA HIS A 51 -7.52 5.99 4.38
C HIS A 51 -6.03 5.66 4.56
N VAL A 52 -5.20 6.63 4.97
CA VAL A 52 -3.76 6.40 5.16
C VAL A 52 -3.50 5.48 6.37
N GLY A 53 -4.38 5.50 7.38
CA GLY A 53 -4.24 4.68 8.58
C GLY A 53 -3.27 5.30 9.60
N LEU A 54 -2.70 4.45 10.47
CA LEU A 54 -1.86 4.81 11.63
C LEU A 54 -0.35 4.66 11.38
N ASN A 55 0.10 4.67 10.12
CA ASN A 55 1.52 4.53 9.81
C ASN A 55 2.23 5.90 9.76
N PRO A 56 3.02 6.28 10.79
CA PRO A 56 3.71 7.57 10.80
C PRO A 56 4.70 7.72 9.64
N LYS A 57 5.33 6.63 9.17
CA LYS A 57 6.23 6.68 8.01
C LYS A 57 5.48 7.01 6.73
N ALA A 58 4.33 6.38 6.50
CA ALA A 58 3.52 6.66 5.32
C ALA A 58 2.98 8.10 5.36
N GLN A 59 2.58 8.58 6.54
CA GLN A 59 2.17 9.98 6.73
C GLN A 59 3.33 10.94 6.46
N GLN A 60 4.52 10.65 6.98
CA GLN A 60 5.71 11.48 6.74
C GLN A 60 6.07 11.51 5.25
N GLN A 61 6.12 10.36 4.57
CA GLN A 61 6.42 10.27 3.14
C GLN A 61 5.37 10.97 2.26
N MET A 62 4.11 10.97 2.70
CA MET A 62 3.05 11.74 2.06
C MET A 62 3.29 13.25 2.24
N LEU A 63 3.65 13.69 3.45
CA LEU A 63 3.93 15.10 3.75
C LEU A 63 5.20 15.62 3.05
N THR A 64 6.21 14.75 2.85
CA THR A 64 7.44 15.09 2.13
C THR A 64 7.32 14.95 0.61
N ASN A 65 6.13 14.61 0.08
CA ASN A 65 5.88 14.31 -1.33
C ASN A 65 6.77 13.19 -1.91
N GLU A 66 7.32 12.31 -1.07
CA GLU A 66 8.09 11.14 -1.51
C GLU A 66 7.19 10.09 -2.17
N ILE A 67 5.94 9.98 -1.73
CA ILE A 67 4.94 9.07 -2.29
C ILE A 67 3.70 9.82 -2.78
N LYS A 68 3.13 9.36 -3.88
CA LYS A 68 1.82 9.84 -4.35
C LYS A 68 0.71 9.10 -3.62
N VAL A 69 -0.15 9.82 -2.90
CA VAL A 69 -1.30 9.24 -2.20
C VAL A 69 -2.58 9.55 -2.96
N ASP A 70 -3.33 8.50 -3.31
CA ASP A 70 -4.64 8.59 -3.96
C ASP A 70 -5.70 8.00 -3.01
N LEU A 71 -6.56 8.87 -2.46
CA LEU A 71 -7.58 8.46 -1.49
C LEU A 71 -8.88 8.15 -2.21
N VAL A 72 -9.23 6.85 -2.27
CA VAL A 72 -10.44 6.37 -2.94
C VAL A 72 -11.51 6.05 -1.89
N PRO A 73 -12.72 6.64 -1.95
CA PRO A 73 -13.78 6.32 -0.99
C PRO A 73 -14.12 4.81 -0.97
N CYS A 74 -14.44 4.27 0.20
CA CYS A 74 -14.66 2.83 0.45
C CYS A 74 -15.66 2.16 -0.53
N SER A 75 -16.66 2.89 -1.02
CA SER A 75 -17.62 2.41 -2.02
C SER A 75 -17.07 2.28 -3.45
N ALA A 76 -15.98 3.00 -3.78
CA ALA A 76 -15.32 2.99 -5.07
C ALA A 76 -14.11 2.04 -5.12
N ALA A 77 -13.42 1.80 -4.00
CA ALA A 77 -12.27 0.89 -3.93
C ALA A 77 -12.64 -0.56 -4.31
N SER A 78 -13.77 -1.06 -3.79
CA SER A 78 -14.29 -2.39 -4.16
C SER A 78 -14.69 -2.48 -5.64
N LYS A 79 -15.20 -1.39 -6.22
CA LYS A 79 -15.51 -1.34 -7.66
C LYS A 79 -14.24 -1.25 -8.50
N SER A 80 -13.21 -0.53 -8.06
CA SER A 80 -11.91 -0.42 -8.74
C SER A 80 -11.17 -1.76 -8.76
N MET A 81 -11.08 -2.45 -7.61
CA MET A 81 -10.51 -3.81 -7.54
C MET A 81 -11.32 -4.80 -8.39
N ARG A 82 -12.66 -4.72 -8.39
CA ARG A 82 -13.52 -5.55 -9.24
C ARG A 82 -13.34 -5.24 -10.73
N ARG A 83 -13.12 -3.98 -11.10
CA ARG A 83 -12.89 -3.57 -12.49
C ARG A 83 -11.49 -3.94 -12.98
N ALA A 84 -10.49 -3.92 -12.10
CA ALA A 84 -9.14 -4.43 -12.38
C ALA A 84 -9.09 -5.96 -12.50
N ALA A 85 -9.99 -6.68 -11.81
CA ALA A 85 -10.11 -8.14 -11.87
C ALA A 85 -11.10 -8.65 -12.95
N SER A 86 -11.85 -7.75 -13.60
CA SER A 86 -12.73 -8.10 -14.70
C SER A 86 -11.93 -8.10 -16.00
N PRO A 87 -11.73 -9.25 -16.66
CA PRO A 87 -11.23 -9.25 -18.03
C PRO A 87 -12.34 -8.63 -18.88
N THR A 88 -12.18 -7.39 -19.30
CA THR A 88 -12.94 -6.87 -20.44
C THR A 88 -12.45 -7.63 -21.66
N GLY A 89 -13.21 -8.66 -22.04
CA GLY A 89 -13.24 -9.16 -23.41
C GLY A 89 -13.91 -8.16 -24.35
#